data_AF-A0A2A6XGA1-F1
#
_entry.id   AF-A0A2A6XGA1-F1
#
_cell.length_a   1.000
_cell.length_b   1.000
_cell.length_c   1.000
_cell.angle_alpha   90.00
_cell.angle_beta   90.00
_cell.angle_gamma   90.00
#
_symmetry.space_group_name_H-M   'P 1'
#
loop_
_entity.id
_entity.type
_entity.pdbx_description
1 polymer ?
#
loop_
_entity_poly.entity_id
_entity_poly.type
_entity_poly.pdbx_seq_one_letter_code
_entity_poly.pdbx_strand_id
1 'polypeptide(L)'
;MKAILGKHYEGHQIVSVQAAFYGLSQALIPETDFYEKKQKFLKDFKAGELLYQSHFKPLAEFITETLLENSRKKIIESNCNKALKAIEKLQEAIKTTIDRQIDPTIREIKNHHQEVCDNLDRSKEKYISNLTNSVFTETAIQI
;
A
#
# COMPACT_ATOMS: atom_id res chain seq x y z
N MET A 1 15.30 -29.02 3.52
CA MET A 1 14.55 -27.76 3.32
C MET A 1 13.19 -27.96 2.65
N LYS A 2 13.10 -28.61 1.47
CA LYS A 2 11.82 -28.89 0.78
C LYS A 2 10.75 -29.54 1.67
N ALA A 3 11.13 -30.50 2.51
CA ALA A 3 10.21 -31.15 3.46
C ALA A 3 9.61 -30.20 4.52
N ILE A 4 10.30 -29.11 4.86
CA ILE A 4 9.86 -28.12 5.85
C ILE A 4 8.96 -27.07 5.19
N LEU A 5 9.36 -26.58 4.01
CA LEU A 5 8.69 -25.49 3.31
C LEU A 5 7.52 -25.94 2.43
N GLY A 6 7.43 -27.24 2.09
CA GLY A 6 6.31 -27.81 1.33
C GLY A 6 6.04 -27.09 0.01
N LYS A 7 4.80 -26.63 -0.18
CA LYS A 7 4.36 -25.89 -1.38
C LYS A 7 5.02 -24.52 -1.55
N HIS A 8 5.62 -23.98 -0.49
CA HIS A 8 6.31 -22.68 -0.52
C HIS A 8 7.80 -22.81 -0.88
N TYR A 9 8.26 -24.03 -1.16
CA TYR A 9 9.62 -24.27 -1.60
C TYR A 9 9.77 -23.97 -3.09
N GLU A 10 10.50 -22.90 -3.41
CA GLU A 10 10.71 -22.42 -4.79
C GLU A 10 11.99 -22.95 -5.46
N GLY A 11 12.68 -23.92 -4.84
CA GLY A 11 13.87 -24.56 -5.41
C GLY A 11 15.18 -24.29 -4.67
N HIS A 12 16.29 -24.74 -5.26
CA HIS A 12 17.65 -24.52 -4.77
C HIS A 12 18.62 -24.43 -5.94
N GLN A 13 19.76 -23.78 -5.68
CA GLN A 13 20.93 -23.81 -6.56
C GLN A 13 22.01 -24.67 -5.91
N ILE A 14 22.73 -25.43 -6.73
CA ILE A 14 23.86 -26.27 -6.29
C ILE A 14 25.13 -25.65 -6.86
N VAL A 15 26.12 -25.39 -5.99
CA VAL A 15 27.40 -24.79 -6.37
C VAL A 15 28.52 -25.49 -5.62
N SER A 16 29.62 -25.76 -6.32
CA SER A 16 30.86 -26.22 -5.69
C SER A 16 31.68 -25.02 -5.24
N VAL A 17 31.57 -24.67 -3.96
CA VAL A 17 32.26 -23.52 -3.37
C VAL A 17 33.77 -23.65 -3.51
N GLN A 18 34.33 -24.85 -3.35
CA GLN A 18 35.77 -25.08 -3.42
C GLN A 18 36.33 -24.84 -4.82
N ALA A 19 35.66 -25.35 -5.87
CA ALA A 19 36.07 -25.13 -7.25
C ALA A 19 35.94 -23.64 -7.64
N ALA A 20 34.85 -22.99 -7.23
CA ALA A 20 34.65 -21.56 -7.45
C ALA A 20 35.75 -20.72 -6.76
N PHE A 21 36.05 -21.03 -5.49
CA PHE A 21 37.08 -20.35 -4.70
C PHE A 21 38.47 -20.46 -5.35
N TYR A 22 38.88 -21.66 -5.77
CA TYR A 22 40.17 -21.84 -6.43
C TYR A 22 40.22 -21.19 -7.81
N GLY A 23 39.12 -21.19 -8.56
CA GLY A 23 39.01 -20.47 -9.83
C GLY A 23 39.07 -18.94 -9.71
N LEU A 24 38.56 -18.36 -8.61
CA LEU A 24 38.49 -16.90 -8.40
C LEU A 24 39.69 -16.32 -7.64
N SER A 25 40.27 -17.07 -6.71
CA SER A 25 41.36 -16.57 -5.87
C SER A 25 42.52 -16.06 -6.73
N GLN A 26 43.06 -14.87 -6.42
CA GLN A 26 44.19 -14.30 -7.18
C GLN A 26 45.49 -14.31 -6.36
N ALA A 27 45.41 -13.96 -5.07
CA ALA A 27 46.55 -13.89 -4.17
C ALA A 27 46.37 -14.83 -2.97
N LEU A 28 46.77 -16.10 -3.15
CA LEU A 28 46.90 -17.03 -2.02
C LEU A 28 48.33 -16.99 -1.50
N ILE A 29 48.48 -17.01 -0.18
CA ILE A 29 49.80 -17.02 0.47
C ILE A 29 50.51 -18.34 0.11
N PRO A 30 51.74 -18.29 -0.45
CA PRO A 30 52.54 -19.49 -0.71
C PRO A 30 52.72 -20.35 0.55
N GLU A 31 52.99 -21.64 0.37
CA GLU A 31 53.22 -22.60 1.47
C GLU A 31 52.00 -22.82 2.40
N THR A 32 50.83 -22.30 2.04
CA THR A 32 49.58 -22.63 2.72
C THR A 32 48.89 -23.81 2.06
N ASP A 33 48.15 -24.57 2.87
CA ASP A 33 47.24 -25.63 2.42
C ASP A 33 46.33 -25.20 1.26
N PHE A 34 45.82 -23.96 1.28
CA PHE A 34 44.96 -23.44 0.23
C PHE A 34 45.71 -23.25 -1.09
N TYR A 35 46.93 -22.71 -1.02
CA TYR A 35 47.78 -22.54 -2.19
C TYR A 35 48.14 -23.90 -2.80
N GLU A 36 48.62 -24.85 -1.99
CA GLU A 36 48.97 -26.19 -2.46
C GLU A 36 47.79 -26.91 -3.10
N LYS A 37 46.61 -26.89 -2.44
CA LYS A 37 45.39 -27.51 -2.97
C LYS A 37 44.96 -26.85 -4.27
N LYS A 38 44.99 -25.53 -4.37
CA LYS A 38 44.73 -24.82 -5.63
C LYS A 38 45.66 -25.28 -6.76
N GLN A 39 46.97 -25.38 -6.48
CA GLN A 39 47.92 -25.85 -7.48
C GLN A 39 47.61 -27.28 -7.94
N LYS A 40 47.14 -28.17 -7.05
CA LYS A 40 46.69 -29.52 -7.44
C LYS A 40 45.52 -29.47 -8.43
N PHE A 41 44.50 -28.65 -8.19
CA PHE A 41 43.38 -28.49 -9.13
C PHE A 41 43.81 -27.88 -10.47
N LEU A 42 44.74 -26.92 -10.44
CA LEU A 42 45.22 -26.24 -11.65
C LEU A 42 46.14 -27.09 -12.53
N LYS A 43 46.61 -28.25 -12.06
CA LYS A 43 47.33 -29.22 -12.89
C LYS A 43 46.42 -29.84 -13.95
N ASP A 44 45.17 -30.11 -13.59
CA ASP A 44 44.23 -30.86 -14.43
C ASP A 44 43.18 -29.94 -15.08
N PHE A 45 42.89 -28.78 -14.49
CA PHE A 45 41.87 -27.84 -14.95
C PHE A 45 42.36 -26.41 -15.02
N LYS A 46 41.94 -25.67 -16.05
CA LYS A 46 42.17 -24.21 -16.07
C LYS A 46 41.25 -23.51 -15.08
N ALA A 47 41.65 -22.34 -14.59
CA ALA A 47 40.84 -21.55 -13.65
C ALA A 47 39.40 -21.26 -14.16
N GLY A 48 39.25 -21.00 -15.47
CA GLY A 48 37.95 -20.81 -16.09
C GLY A 48 37.08 -22.08 -16.13
N GLU A 49 37.70 -23.26 -16.26
CA GLU A 49 37.00 -24.55 -16.21
C GLU A 49 36.54 -24.88 -14.79
N LEU A 50 37.36 -24.57 -13.78
CA LEU A 50 36.96 -24.67 -12.37
C LEU A 50 35.73 -23.80 -12.08
N LEU A 51 35.69 -22.58 -12.63
CA LEU A 51 34.54 -21.69 -12.49
C LEU A 51 33.30 -22.24 -13.21
N TYR A 52 33.48 -22.77 -14.41
CA TYR A 52 32.37 -23.37 -15.17
C TYR A 52 31.78 -24.58 -14.44
N GLN A 53 32.62 -25.53 -14.03
CA GLN A 53 32.21 -26.74 -13.32
C GLN A 53 31.65 -26.45 -11.92
N SER A 54 32.04 -25.33 -11.32
CA SER A 54 31.50 -24.93 -10.01
C SER A 54 30.04 -24.49 -10.05
N HIS A 55 29.46 -24.23 -11.22
CA HIS A 55 28.15 -23.59 -11.40
C HIS A 55 28.04 -22.21 -10.73
N PHE A 56 29.17 -21.53 -10.51
CA PHE A 56 29.19 -20.20 -9.90
C PHE A 56 28.56 -19.12 -10.79
N LYS A 57 28.78 -19.18 -12.11
CA LYS A 57 28.19 -18.20 -13.04
C LYS A 57 26.66 -18.27 -13.08
N PRO A 58 26.03 -19.46 -13.23
CA PRO A 58 24.58 -19.61 -13.06
C PRO A 58 24.05 -19.10 -11.71
N LEU A 59 24.79 -19.29 -10.62
CA LEU A 59 24.38 -18.74 -9.31
C LEU A 59 24.38 -17.20 -9.32
N ALA A 60 25.42 -16.58 -9.89
CA ALA A 60 25.49 -15.12 -9.99
C ALA A 60 24.31 -14.56 -10.80
N GLU A 61 24.05 -15.15 -11.97
CA GLU A 61 22.91 -14.79 -12.84
C GLU A 61 21.57 -14.98 -12.11
N PHE A 62 21.39 -16.11 -11.42
CA PHE A 62 20.19 -16.35 -10.61
C PHE A 62 20.00 -15.27 -9.52
N ILE A 63 21.06 -14.86 -8.83
CA ILE A 63 20.97 -13.83 -7.79
C ILE A 63 20.57 -12.47 -8.42
N THR A 64 21.25 -12.06 -9.49
CA THR A 64 21.08 -10.71 -10.05
C THR A 64 19.81 -10.58 -10.89
N GLU A 65 19.48 -11.58 -11.69
CA GLU A 65 18.39 -11.51 -12.66
C GLU A 65 17.11 -12.12 -12.10
N THR A 66 17.19 -13.23 -11.37
CA THR A 66 15.96 -13.91 -10.88
C THR A 66 15.59 -13.45 -9.48
N LEU A 67 16.49 -13.56 -8.51
CA LEU A 67 16.18 -13.34 -7.11
C LEU A 67 15.96 -11.86 -6.81
N LEU A 68 16.84 -10.99 -7.30
CA LEU A 68 16.75 -9.55 -7.06
C LEU A 68 15.53 -8.94 -7.74
N GLU A 69 15.24 -9.27 -9.00
CA GLU A 69 14.06 -8.77 -9.69
C GLU A 69 12.76 -9.24 -9.03
N ASN A 70 12.67 -10.53 -8.69
CA ASN A 70 11.51 -11.05 -7.96
C ASN A 70 11.31 -10.37 -6.60
N SER A 71 12.40 -10.06 -5.89
CA SER A 71 12.33 -9.36 -4.61
C SER A 71 11.75 -7.95 -4.77
N ARG A 72 12.21 -7.19 -5.79
CA ARG A 72 11.70 -5.85 -6.10
C ARG A 72 10.22 -5.90 -6.46
N LYS A 73 9.82 -6.83 -7.32
CA LYS A 73 8.41 -7.02 -7.70
C LYS A 73 7.53 -7.28 -6.48
N LYS A 74 7.94 -8.19 -5.59
CA LYS A 74 7.19 -8.52 -4.36
C LYS A 74 7.11 -7.34 -3.39
N ILE A 75 8.15 -6.53 -3.28
CA ILE A 75 8.15 -5.32 -2.44
C ILE A 75 7.13 -4.31 -2.97
N ILE A 76 7.15 -4.04 -4.29
CA ILE A 76 6.22 -3.12 -4.93
C ILE A 76 4.78 -3.61 -4.73
N GLU A 77 4.50 -4.88 -5.04
CA GLU A 77 3.18 -5.47 -4.89
C GLU A 77 2.67 -5.40 -3.43
N SER A 78 3.51 -5.77 -2.46
CA SER A 78 3.20 -5.67 -1.03
C SER A 78 2.90 -4.22 -0.61
N ASN A 79 3.69 -3.26 -1.08
CA ASN A 79 3.48 -1.84 -0.77
C ASN A 79 2.19 -1.30 -1.40
N CYS A 80 1.90 -1.64 -2.66
CA CYS A 80 0.65 -1.30 -3.31
C CYS A 80 -0.55 -1.89 -2.56
N ASN A 81 -0.46 -3.15 -2.13
CA ASN A 81 -1.52 -3.80 -1.34
C ASN A 81 -1.75 -3.11 0.01
N LYS A 82 -0.68 -2.63 0.67
CA LYS A 82 -0.80 -1.86 1.91
C LYS A 82 -1.46 -0.50 1.66
N ALA A 83 -1.06 0.19 0.59
CA ALA A 83 -1.64 1.47 0.20
C ALA A 83 -3.13 1.33 -0.15
N LEU A 84 -3.49 0.30 -0.92
CA LEU A 84 -4.87 -0.02 -1.28
C LEU A 84 -5.73 -0.22 -0.01
N LYS A 85 -5.27 -1.05 0.94
CA LYS A 85 -5.98 -1.27 2.20
C LYS A 85 -6.16 0.00 3.03
N ALA A 86 -5.21 0.93 2.98
CA ALA A 86 -5.34 2.22 3.66
C ALA A 86 -6.41 3.10 2.97
N ILE A 87 -6.44 3.11 1.64
CA ILE A 87 -7.43 3.83 0.84
C ILE A 87 -8.83 3.27 1.08
N GLU A 88 -9.00 1.94 1.07
CA GLU A 88 -10.28 1.28 1.35
C GLU A 88 -10.85 1.67 2.73
N LYS A 89 -10.00 1.69 3.76
CA LYS A 89 -10.39 2.15 5.10
C LYS A 89 -10.80 3.62 5.12
N LEU A 90 -10.06 4.47 4.41
CA LEU A 90 -10.39 5.89 4.30
C LEU A 90 -11.73 6.09 3.58
N GLN A 91 -11.97 5.36 2.49
CA GLN A 91 -13.23 5.41 1.75
C GLN A 91 -14.42 5.04 2.64
N GLU A 92 -14.29 3.97 3.43
CA GLU A 92 -15.35 3.55 4.36
C GLU A 92 -15.60 4.58 5.47
N ALA A 93 -14.53 5.20 5.98
CA ALA A 93 -14.65 6.26 6.98
C ALA A 93 -15.35 7.51 6.41
N ILE A 94 -15.01 7.92 5.18
CA ILE A 94 -15.66 9.03 4.48
C ILE A 94 -17.15 8.73 4.28
N LYS A 95 -17.48 7.55 3.74
CA LYS A 95 -18.86 7.12 3.53
C LYS A 95 -19.64 7.15 4.84
N THR A 96 -19.09 6.55 5.89
CA THR A 96 -19.71 6.55 7.23
C THR A 96 -19.95 7.97 7.75
N THR A 97 -19.02 8.90 7.51
CA THR A 97 -19.12 10.29 7.99
C THR A 97 -20.21 11.05 7.22
N ILE A 98 -20.30 10.84 5.91
CA ILE A 98 -21.37 11.41 5.09
C ILE A 98 -22.73 10.93 5.59
N ASP A 99 -22.91 9.61 5.68
CA ASP A 99 -24.19 8.99 6.02
C ASP A 99 -24.66 9.35 7.44
N ARG A 100 -23.74 9.42 8.41
CA ARG A 100 -24.09 9.60 9.83
C ARG A 100 -24.10 11.04 10.32
N GLN A 101 -23.37 11.94 9.66
CA GLN A 101 -23.21 13.30 10.15
C GLN A 101 -23.65 14.32 9.11
N ILE A 102 -23.10 14.26 7.90
CA ILE A 102 -23.35 15.30 6.90
C ILE A 102 -24.81 15.27 6.41
N ASP A 103 -25.33 14.09 6.05
CA ASP A 103 -26.69 13.95 5.53
C ASP A 103 -27.77 14.35 6.56
N PRO A 104 -27.70 13.90 7.83
CA PRO A 104 -28.60 14.37 8.88
C PRO A 104 -28.51 15.88 9.12
N THR A 105 -27.31 16.45 9.22
CA THR A 105 -27.14 17.89 9.44
C THR A 105 -27.71 18.71 8.28
N ILE A 106 -27.52 18.29 7.02
CA ILE A 106 -28.16 18.94 5.87
C ILE A 106 -29.69 18.90 6.00
N ARG A 107 -30.24 17.76 6.44
CA ARG A 107 -31.69 17.58 6.62
C ARG A 107 -32.24 18.48 7.74
N GLU A 108 -31.56 18.54 8.87
CA GLU A 108 -31.91 19.42 10.00
C GLU A 108 -31.90 20.90 9.60
N ILE A 109 -30.85 21.34 8.91
CA ILE A 109 -30.74 22.73 8.42
C ILE A 109 -31.91 23.06 7.49
N LYS A 110 -32.25 22.15 6.56
CA LYS A 110 -33.40 22.36 5.65
C LYS A 110 -34.73 22.45 6.41
N ASN A 111 -34.93 21.57 7.40
CA ASN A 111 -36.14 21.58 8.21
C ASN A 111 -36.26 22.88 9.02
N HIS A 112 -35.18 23.33 9.66
CA HIS A 112 -35.18 24.60 10.41
C HIS A 112 -35.38 25.80 9.50
N HIS A 113 -34.78 25.81 8.30
CA HIS A 113 -35.03 26.87 7.33
C HIS A 113 -36.52 26.94 6.96
N GLN A 114 -37.16 25.80 6.67
CA GLN A 114 -38.59 25.76 6.36
C GLN A 114 -39.44 26.24 7.54
N GLU A 115 -39.14 25.80 8.76
CA GLU A 115 -39.84 26.21 9.96
C GLU A 115 -39.75 27.73 10.19
N VAL A 116 -38.57 28.32 9.97
CA VAL A 116 -38.39 29.78 10.05
C VAL A 116 -39.22 30.49 9.00
N CYS A 117 -39.23 30.01 7.75
CA CYS A 117 -40.07 30.57 6.68
C CYS A 117 -41.56 30.52 7.06
N ASP A 118 -42.07 29.35 7.48
CA ASP A 118 -43.47 29.15 7.85
C ASP A 118 -43.88 30.06 9.03
N ASN A 119 -43.00 30.21 10.03
CA ASN A 119 -43.24 31.06 11.19
C ASN A 119 -43.26 32.55 10.81
N LEU A 120 -42.39 32.99 9.91
CA LEU A 120 -42.39 34.36 9.40
C LEU A 120 -43.66 34.67 8.61
N ASP A 121 -44.10 33.75 7.74
CA ASP A 121 -45.33 33.91 6.98
C ASP A 121 -46.55 34.01 7.90
N ARG A 122 -46.67 33.12 8.90
CA ARG A 122 -47.74 33.20 9.92
C ARG A 122 -47.70 34.51 10.71
N SER A 123 -46.50 34.97 11.09
CA SER A 123 -46.32 36.23 11.82
C SER A 123 -46.78 37.42 10.98
N LYS A 124 -46.42 37.43 9.69
CA LYS A 124 -46.87 38.44 8.72
C LYS A 124 -48.38 38.43 8.56
N GLU A 125 -49.00 37.28 8.36
CA GLU A 125 -50.47 37.16 8.23
C GLU A 125 -51.18 37.66 9.49
N LYS A 126 -50.69 37.28 10.68
CA LYS A 126 -51.22 37.75 11.96
C LYS A 126 -51.11 39.27 12.10
N TYR A 127 -49.96 39.84 11.72
CA TYR A 127 -49.74 41.28 11.76
C TYR A 127 -50.71 42.02 10.83
N ILE A 128 -50.90 41.52 9.59
CA ILE A 128 -51.87 42.07 8.64
C ILE A 128 -53.28 42.01 9.23
N SER A 129 -53.71 40.86 9.76
CA SER A 129 -55.05 40.70 10.37
C SER A 129 -55.28 41.66 11.53
N ASN A 130 -54.29 41.84 12.41
CA ASN A 130 -54.39 42.77 13.53
C ASN A 130 -54.54 44.23 13.06
N LEU A 131 -53.76 44.65 12.06
CA LEU A 131 -53.86 45.98 11.48
C LEU A 131 -55.23 46.21 10.83
N THR A 132 -55.70 45.25 10.02
CA THR A 132 -57.00 45.31 9.38
C THR A 132 -58.12 45.46 10.41
N ASN A 133 -58.11 44.66 11.48
CA ASN A 133 -59.11 44.75 12.54
C ASN A 133 -59.07 46.10 13.28
N SER A 134 -57.88 46.65 13.54
CA SER A 134 -57.73 47.98 14.18
C SER A 134 -58.39 49.09 13.35
N VAL A 135 -58.16 49.11 12.03
CA VAL A 135 -58.75 50.12 11.13
C VAL A 135 -60.28 50.01 11.11
N PHE A 136 -60.82 48.79 11.10
CA PHE A 136 -62.28 48.58 11.14
C PHE A 136 -62.90 49.03 12.47
N THR A 137 -62.24 48.76 13.61
CA THR A 137 -62.75 49.23 14.90
C THR A 137 -62.73 50.74 15.05
N GLU A 138 -61.72 51.42 14.50
CA GLU A 138 -61.60 52.87 14.56
C GLU A 138 -62.67 53.57 13.71
N THR A 139 -62.98 53.02 12.54
CA THR A 139 -64.00 53.56 11.63
C THR A 139 -65.43 53.37 12.18
N ALA A 140 -65.69 52.26 12.91
CA ALA A 140 -66.99 51.98 13.52
C ALA A 140 -67.31 52.86 14.75
N ILE A 141 -66.30 53.46 15.38
CA ILE A 141 -66.47 54.39 16.51
C ILE A 141 -66.75 55.83 16.02
N GLN A 142 -66.45 56.14 14.76
CA GLN A 142 -66.59 57.48 14.17
C GLN A 142 -67.92 57.70 13.41
N ILE A 143 -68.81 56.71 13.36
CA ILE A 143 -70.16 56.77 12.75
C ILE A 143 -71.21 56.69 13.85
#